data_AF-A0A8T3B0W9-F1
#
_entry.id   AF-A0A8T3B0W9-F1
#
_cell.length_a   1.000
_cell.length_b   1.000
_cell.length_c   1.000
_cell.angle_alpha   90.00
_cell.angle_beta   90.00
_cell.angle_gamma   90.00
#
_symmetry.space_group_name_H-M   'P 1'
#
loop_
_entity.id
_entity.type
_entity.pdbx_description
1 polymer ?
#
loop_
_entity_poly.entity_id
_entity_poly.type
_entity_poly.pdbx_seq_one_letter_code
_entity_poly.pdbx_strand_id
1 'polypeptide(L)'
;MGSSSSPSLLLVFLLLLPSFIIAASPFPYHSNKIHIPLAGVKPSGNTLGESKRYEGSSDLVNLRYHMGPVLSSSIKLYLIWYGRWAPSQQSTIRDFLLSISDSSSPSPSVSEWWSTVSLYADQTGANVTRSLTIGGESSNLSLSRGTSLTRLSIQQVISDSIRSGLPADHRNGVYLVLTAAGVDVQDFCRAVCGFHYFTFPSMVGHTLPYAWIGYSARQCPDVCAYPFAIPAYMGRATTAMRPPNGDVGVDGMVSVIAHELAELSTNPLVNAWYAGDDPTSPTEIADLCEGVYGSGGGGGYTGQVASDGAGRQFNVNGRKGRKFLIQWVWSPVLRACAGPNAVN
;
A
#
# COMPACT_ATOMS: atom_id res chain seq x y z
N MET A 1 50.02 33.67 52.28
CA MET A 1 49.21 34.85 52.65
C MET A 1 48.57 35.40 51.38
N GLY A 2 47.24 35.56 51.36
CA GLY A 2 46.41 36.30 50.38
C GLY A 2 46.33 35.71 48.95
N SER A 3 45.24 35.12 48.46
CA SER A 3 43.89 35.64 48.11
C SER A 3 43.87 36.63 46.93
N SER A 4 43.30 36.20 45.79
CA SER A 4 42.74 37.04 44.70
C SER A 4 42.18 36.12 43.62
N SER A 5 40.94 35.63 43.76
CA SER A 5 39.71 36.10 43.07
C SER A 5 39.51 35.55 41.64
N SER A 6 38.49 34.69 41.51
CA SER A 6 37.91 34.16 40.27
C SER A 6 37.24 35.22 39.39
N PRO A 7 36.87 34.85 38.15
CA PRO A 7 35.44 34.88 37.85
C PRO A 7 34.91 33.56 37.30
N SER A 8 33.67 33.30 37.68
CA SER A 8 32.87 32.09 37.50
C SER A 8 32.42 31.90 36.04
N LEU A 9 32.65 30.73 35.47
CA LEU A 9 31.90 30.24 34.31
C LEU A 9 30.67 29.48 34.82
N LEU A 10 29.49 30.06 34.63
CA LEU A 10 28.21 29.39 34.83
C LEU A 10 28.05 28.30 33.76
N LEU A 11 28.05 27.02 34.16
CA LEU A 11 27.64 25.91 33.31
C LEU A 11 26.11 25.80 33.40
N VAL A 12 25.40 26.23 32.35
CA VAL A 12 23.95 26.01 32.22
C VAL A 12 23.73 24.59 31.68
N PHE A 13 23.29 23.67 32.52
CA PHE A 13 22.76 22.38 32.10
C PHE A 13 21.37 22.58 31.48
N LEU A 14 21.27 22.58 30.14
CA LEU A 14 19.99 22.41 29.46
C LEU A 14 19.57 20.93 29.53
N LEU A 15 18.60 20.63 30.38
CA LEU A 15 17.85 19.38 30.38
C LEU A 15 16.92 19.37 29.15
N LEU A 16 17.33 18.70 28.07
CA LEU A 16 16.46 18.39 26.93
C LEU A 16 15.62 17.15 27.27
N LEU A 17 14.40 17.37 27.77
CA LEU A 17 13.35 16.36 27.77
C LEU A 17 12.71 16.30 26.38
N PRO A 18 12.55 15.14 25.73
CA PRO A 18 11.76 15.04 24.51
C PRO A 18 10.27 15.02 24.88
N SER A 19 9.61 16.15 24.73
CA SER A 19 8.15 16.25 24.72
C SER A 19 7.62 15.76 23.37
N PHE A 20 7.39 14.45 23.23
CA PHE A 20 6.56 13.91 22.16
C PHE A 20 5.16 13.62 22.70
N ILE A 21 4.30 14.64 22.65
CA ILE A 21 2.85 14.49 22.60
C ILE A 21 2.41 15.25 21.36
N ILE A 22 2.19 14.54 20.25
CA ILE A 22 1.28 15.02 19.22
C ILE A 22 0.04 14.15 19.35
N ALA A 23 -0.99 14.78 19.92
CA ALA A 23 -2.32 14.25 20.03
C ALA A 23 -2.91 14.07 18.62
N ALA A 24 -3.31 12.84 18.30
CA ALA A 24 -4.38 12.62 17.34
C ALA A 24 -5.64 13.27 17.91
N SER A 25 -6.01 14.44 17.37
CA SER A 25 -7.28 15.09 17.69
C SER A 25 -8.15 15.09 16.42
N PRO A 26 -9.35 14.50 16.44
CA PRO A 26 -10.29 14.62 15.34
C PRO A 26 -10.84 16.05 15.31
N PHE A 27 -10.61 16.76 14.21
CA PHE A 27 -11.17 18.10 14.00
C PHE A 27 -12.71 18.04 13.98
N PRO A 28 -13.42 18.89 14.74
CA PRO A 28 -14.88 18.99 14.66
C PRO A 28 -15.29 19.84 13.45
N TYR A 29 -16.04 19.24 12.52
CA TYR A 29 -16.64 19.94 11.38
C TYR A 29 -17.96 20.61 11.80
N HIS A 30 -18.01 21.94 11.72
CA HIS A 30 -19.23 22.74 11.86
C HIS A 30 -19.80 23.08 10.46
N SER A 31 -20.99 22.58 10.14
CA SER A 31 -21.71 22.93 8.91
C SER A 31 -22.82 23.95 9.19
N ASN A 32 -22.73 25.12 8.55
CA ASN A 32 -23.82 26.09 8.46
C ASN A 32 -24.74 25.70 7.30
N LYS A 33 -26.01 25.37 7.62
CA LYS A 33 -27.05 25.03 6.64
C LYS A 33 -27.64 26.30 6.03
N ILE A 34 -27.67 26.38 4.70
CA ILE A 34 -28.56 27.28 3.95
C ILE A 34 -29.72 26.42 3.42
N HIS A 35 -30.95 26.76 3.79
CA HIS A 35 -32.17 26.10 3.34
C HIS A 35 -32.70 26.75 2.05
N ILE A 36 -32.94 25.94 1.01
CA ILE A 36 -33.86 26.27 -0.09
C ILE A 36 -34.83 25.08 -0.24
N PRO A 37 -36.16 25.28 -0.21
CA PRO A 37 -37.10 24.19 -0.32
C PRO A 37 -37.50 23.95 -1.78
N LEU A 38 -37.34 22.72 -2.28
CA LEU A 38 -38.14 22.24 -3.42
C LEU A 38 -38.92 21.00 -3.01
N ALA A 39 -40.24 21.11 -3.14
CA ALA A 39 -41.21 20.11 -2.73
C ALA A 39 -41.34 18.97 -3.75
N GLY A 40 -41.52 17.76 -3.23
CA GLY A 40 -42.48 16.80 -3.78
C GLY A 40 -41.99 15.76 -4.79
N VAL A 41 -41.17 14.79 -4.36
CA VAL A 41 -41.14 13.43 -4.93
C VAL A 41 -40.89 12.43 -3.79
N LYS A 42 -41.72 11.39 -3.64
CA LYS A 42 -41.47 10.25 -2.75
C LYS A 42 -40.76 9.15 -3.54
N PRO A 43 -39.53 8.73 -3.18
CA PRO A 43 -38.96 7.48 -3.68
C PRO A 43 -39.15 6.36 -2.65
N SER A 44 -39.71 5.23 -3.08
CA SER A 44 -39.55 3.95 -2.41
C SER A 44 -38.26 3.30 -2.92
N GLY A 45 -37.34 2.99 -2.01
CA GLY A 45 -36.05 2.40 -2.30
C GLY A 45 -35.01 3.07 -1.39
N ASN A 46 -34.20 2.28 -0.71
CA ASN A 46 -33.16 2.76 0.21
C ASN A 46 -32.13 3.63 -0.53
N THR A 47 -32.46 4.90 -0.75
CA THR A 47 -31.54 5.93 -1.17
C THR A 47 -30.65 6.26 0.03
N LEU A 48 -29.35 5.98 -0.10
CA LEU A 48 -28.34 6.41 0.85
C LEU A 48 -28.48 7.93 1.06
N GLY A 49 -28.77 8.35 2.30
CA GLY A 49 -28.89 9.76 2.64
C GLY A 49 -27.59 10.52 2.35
N GLU A 50 -27.72 11.79 1.98
CA GLU A 50 -26.59 12.73 1.85
C GLU A 50 -25.70 12.65 3.10
N SER A 51 -24.38 12.50 2.90
CA SER A 51 -23.31 12.36 3.93
C SER A 51 -22.85 10.93 4.30
N LYS A 52 -22.63 10.03 3.34
CA LYS A 52 -21.82 8.80 3.56
C LYS A 52 -20.74 8.50 2.51
N ARG A 53 -20.39 9.44 1.63
CA ARG A 53 -19.19 9.31 0.79
C ARG A 53 -17.96 9.70 1.59
N TYR A 54 -17.51 8.80 2.47
CA TYR A 54 -16.24 8.96 3.20
C TYR A 54 -15.04 8.47 2.37
N GLU A 55 -15.24 8.19 1.08
CA GLU A 55 -14.29 7.58 0.13
C GLU A 55 -13.12 8.51 -0.27
N GLY A 56 -12.69 9.38 0.65
CA GLY A 56 -11.53 10.24 0.50
C GLY A 56 -11.71 11.46 -0.39
N SER A 57 -12.88 11.69 -1.02
CA SER A 57 -13.08 12.88 -1.86
C SER A 57 -12.79 14.16 -1.09
N SER A 58 -11.82 14.94 -1.58
CA SER A 58 -11.31 16.11 -0.88
C SER A 58 -10.68 17.09 -1.87
N ASP A 59 -11.17 18.33 -1.87
CA ASP A 59 -10.52 19.44 -2.58
C ASP A 59 -9.20 19.88 -1.92
N LEU A 60 -8.89 19.34 -0.73
CA LEU A 60 -7.65 19.60 0.00
C LEU A 60 -6.53 18.64 -0.40
N VAL A 61 -6.86 17.50 -1.03
CA VAL A 61 -5.86 16.56 -1.55
C VAL A 61 -5.32 17.11 -2.86
N ASN A 62 -4.05 17.49 -2.82
CA ASN A 62 -3.36 18.11 -3.93
C ASN A 62 -2.28 17.17 -4.45
N LEU A 63 -2.74 16.10 -5.11
CA LEU A 63 -1.87 15.14 -5.78
C LEU A 63 -1.25 15.79 -7.02
N ARG A 64 0.08 15.81 -7.08
CA ARG A 64 0.86 16.50 -8.11
C ARG A 64 1.86 15.58 -8.77
N TYR A 65 2.20 15.95 -10.01
CA TYR A 65 3.31 15.36 -10.74
C TYR A 65 4.56 16.21 -10.55
N HIS A 66 5.67 15.56 -10.17
CA HIS A 66 6.94 16.15 -9.76
C HIS A 66 8.07 15.85 -10.74
N MET A 67 7.73 15.60 -12.01
CA MET A 67 8.65 15.47 -13.14
C MET A 67 9.50 14.19 -13.18
N GLY A 68 9.30 13.26 -12.24
CA GLY A 68 9.92 11.92 -12.25
C GLY A 68 9.27 10.94 -13.23
N PRO A 69 9.94 9.83 -13.57
CA PRO A 69 9.40 8.84 -14.49
C PRO A 69 8.25 8.04 -13.86
N VAL A 70 7.41 7.42 -14.69
CA VAL A 70 6.48 6.35 -14.30
C VAL A 70 6.86 5.04 -15.01
N LEU A 71 6.36 3.89 -14.53
CA LEU A 71 6.61 2.60 -15.18
C LEU A 71 5.70 2.39 -16.41
N SER A 72 6.02 3.06 -17.52
CA SER A 72 5.23 3.07 -18.76
C SER A 72 5.52 1.92 -19.73
N SER A 73 6.70 1.29 -19.62
CA SER A 73 7.06 0.09 -20.38
C SER A 73 6.57 -1.18 -19.68
N SER A 74 6.41 -2.29 -20.42
CA SER A 74 5.99 -3.59 -19.86
C SER A 74 6.87 -3.98 -18.67
N ILE A 75 6.27 -4.21 -17.50
CA ILE A 75 6.98 -4.50 -16.26
C ILE A 75 7.29 -6.00 -16.18
N LYS A 76 8.54 -6.32 -15.85
CA LYS A 76 8.97 -7.67 -15.47
C LYS A 76 9.20 -7.73 -13.97
N LEU A 77 8.33 -8.46 -13.29
CA LEU A 77 8.42 -8.71 -11.86
C LEU A 77 9.44 -9.81 -11.58
N TYR A 78 10.37 -9.54 -10.67
CA TYR A 78 11.33 -10.48 -10.14
C TYR A 78 11.01 -10.76 -8.68
N LEU A 79 10.48 -11.95 -8.39
CA LEU A 79 10.01 -12.30 -7.04
C LEU A 79 11.15 -12.91 -6.21
N ILE A 80 11.36 -12.38 -5.01
CA ILE A 80 12.38 -12.86 -4.08
C ILE A 80 11.67 -13.36 -2.82
N TRP A 81 11.55 -14.68 -2.72
CA TRP A 81 10.94 -15.36 -1.57
C TRP A 81 11.96 -15.54 -0.46
N TYR A 82 11.95 -14.63 0.52
CA TYR A 82 12.91 -14.65 1.63
C TYR A 82 12.33 -15.42 2.83
N GLY A 83 12.89 -16.60 3.11
CA GLY A 83 12.40 -17.53 4.13
C GLY A 83 11.58 -18.70 3.58
N ARG A 84 10.90 -19.41 4.49
CA ARG A 84 10.13 -20.62 4.16
C ARG A 84 8.69 -20.28 3.78
N TRP A 85 8.36 -20.52 2.52
CA TRP A 85 7.03 -20.24 1.94
C TRP A 85 6.31 -21.54 1.60
N ALA A 86 5.01 -21.62 1.90
CA ALA A 86 4.19 -22.72 1.41
C ALA A 86 3.88 -22.51 -0.09
N PRO A 87 3.85 -23.57 -0.91
CA PRO A 87 3.52 -23.44 -2.34
C PRO A 87 2.15 -22.79 -2.60
N SER A 88 1.17 -23.02 -1.73
CA SER A 88 -0.16 -22.41 -1.81
C SER A 88 -0.11 -20.88 -1.63
N GLN A 89 0.71 -20.40 -0.70
CA GLN A 89 0.90 -18.97 -0.44
C GLN A 89 1.54 -18.27 -1.63
N GLN A 90 2.62 -18.85 -2.18
CA GLN A 90 3.26 -18.31 -3.38
C GLN A 90 2.31 -18.33 -4.58
N SER A 91 1.54 -19.39 -4.75
CA SER A 91 0.56 -19.52 -5.85
C SER A 91 -0.51 -18.42 -5.79
N THR A 92 -1.05 -18.11 -4.60
CA THR A 92 -2.02 -17.00 -4.42
C THR A 92 -1.42 -15.66 -4.86
N ILE A 93 -0.19 -15.35 -4.44
CA ILE A 93 0.48 -14.09 -4.80
C ILE A 93 0.79 -14.03 -6.31
N ARG A 94 1.29 -15.12 -6.90
CA ARG A 94 1.53 -15.20 -8.36
C ARG A 94 0.23 -15.01 -9.14
N ASP A 95 -0.85 -15.64 -8.71
CA ASP A 95 -2.15 -15.51 -9.37
C ASP A 95 -2.67 -14.07 -9.26
N PHE A 96 -2.50 -13.39 -8.12
CA PHE A 96 -2.83 -11.96 -7.98
C PHE A 96 -2.05 -11.10 -8.98
N LEU A 97 -0.71 -11.19 -8.96
CA LEU A 97 0.17 -10.39 -9.82
C LEU A 97 -0.16 -10.59 -11.31
N LEU A 98 -0.38 -11.84 -11.72
CA LEU A 98 -0.73 -12.17 -13.10
C LEU A 98 -2.19 -11.80 -13.46
N SER A 99 -3.05 -11.52 -12.47
CA SER A 99 -4.41 -11.02 -12.73
C SER A 99 -4.44 -9.57 -13.16
N ILE A 100 -3.37 -8.80 -12.89
CA ILE A 100 -3.29 -7.37 -13.25
C ILE A 100 -3.38 -7.17 -14.77
N SER A 101 -2.73 -8.04 -15.55
CA SER A 101 -2.78 -7.99 -17.02
C SER A 101 -3.83 -8.93 -17.63
N ASP A 102 -4.60 -9.65 -16.80
CA ASP A 102 -5.62 -10.59 -17.27
C ASP A 102 -6.98 -9.89 -17.42
N SER A 103 -7.29 -9.48 -18.65
CA SER A 103 -8.58 -8.88 -18.99
C SER A 103 -9.70 -9.91 -19.18
N SER A 104 -9.43 -11.21 -19.02
CA SER A 104 -10.45 -12.27 -19.16
C SER A 104 -11.20 -12.56 -17.85
N SER A 105 -10.72 -12.03 -16.73
CA SER A 105 -11.36 -12.21 -15.43
C SER A 105 -12.69 -11.46 -15.35
N PRO A 106 -13.75 -12.03 -14.73
CA PRO A 106 -15.05 -11.37 -14.60
C PRO A 106 -14.97 -10.05 -13.84
N SER A 107 -15.76 -9.05 -14.26
CA SER A 107 -15.92 -7.80 -13.52
C SER A 107 -16.67 -7.99 -12.19
N PRO A 108 -16.35 -7.26 -11.12
CA PRO A 108 -15.19 -6.37 -10.97
C PRO A 108 -13.88 -7.18 -10.95
N SER A 109 -12.84 -6.76 -11.65
CA SER A 109 -11.58 -7.52 -11.79
C SER A 109 -10.32 -6.77 -11.33
N VAL A 110 -9.23 -7.51 -11.10
CA VAL A 110 -7.92 -6.91 -10.75
C VAL A 110 -7.39 -6.02 -11.89
N SER A 111 -7.63 -6.40 -13.15
CA SER A 111 -7.22 -5.61 -14.31
C SER A 111 -8.04 -4.32 -14.47
N GLU A 112 -9.32 -4.34 -14.09
CA GLU A 112 -10.15 -3.13 -13.98
C GLU A 112 -9.70 -2.25 -12.82
N TRP A 113 -9.30 -2.81 -11.68
CA TRP A 113 -8.72 -2.04 -10.59
C TRP A 113 -7.41 -1.33 -11.00
N TRP A 114 -6.51 -2.04 -11.70
CA TRP A 114 -5.28 -1.47 -12.24
C TRP A 114 -5.51 -0.37 -13.28
N SER A 115 -6.72 -0.30 -13.86
CA SER A 115 -7.07 0.75 -14.80
C SER A 115 -6.93 2.14 -14.21
N THR A 116 -7.21 2.30 -12.90
CA THR A 116 -7.03 3.56 -12.18
C THR A 116 -5.55 3.93 -12.05
N VAL A 117 -4.67 2.96 -11.78
CA VAL A 117 -3.21 3.16 -11.73
C VAL A 117 -2.68 3.61 -13.09
N SER A 118 -3.23 3.07 -14.19
CA SER A 118 -2.87 3.48 -15.55
C SER A 118 -3.37 4.86 -15.99
N LEU A 119 -4.03 5.63 -15.11
CA LEU A 119 -4.39 7.03 -15.39
C LEU A 119 -3.23 8.00 -15.18
N TYR A 120 -2.20 7.57 -14.45
CA TYR A 120 -1.02 8.37 -14.14
C TYR A 120 0.01 8.30 -15.25
N ALA A 121 0.54 9.46 -15.64
CA ALA A 121 1.47 9.61 -16.76
C ALA A 121 2.72 10.38 -16.36
N ASP A 122 3.81 10.19 -17.09
CA ASP A 122 5.00 11.03 -16.97
C ASP A 122 4.95 12.25 -17.92
N GLN A 123 6.03 13.03 -17.93
CA GLN A 123 6.20 14.23 -18.76
C GLN A 123 6.12 13.97 -20.27
N THR A 124 6.30 12.72 -20.71
CA THR A 124 6.18 12.34 -22.13
C THR A 124 4.72 12.11 -22.53
N GLY A 125 3.80 12.09 -21.56
CA GLY A 125 2.40 11.69 -21.74
C GLY A 125 2.23 10.16 -21.78
N ALA A 126 3.27 9.38 -21.47
CA ALA A 126 3.18 7.94 -21.37
C ALA A 126 2.60 7.54 -20.01
N ASN A 127 1.52 6.77 -20.03
CA ASN A 127 0.86 6.28 -18.83
C ASN A 127 1.58 5.06 -18.25
N VAL A 128 1.35 4.78 -16.96
CA VAL A 128 1.71 3.48 -16.36
C VAL A 128 1.15 2.33 -17.19
N THR A 129 2.00 1.33 -17.45
CA THR A 129 1.62 0.17 -18.25
C THR A 129 0.54 -0.68 -17.59
N ARG A 130 -0.24 -1.39 -18.41
CA ARG A 130 -1.13 -2.47 -17.97
C ARG A 130 -0.51 -3.86 -18.18
N SER A 131 0.73 -3.92 -18.66
CA SER A 131 1.43 -5.16 -18.98
C SER A 131 2.45 -5.49 -17.89
N LEU A 132 2.18 -6.57 -17.17
CA LEU A 132 3.01 -7.13 -16.12
C LEU A 132 3.22 -8.62 -16.39
N THR A 133 4.46 -9.07 -16.22
CA THR A 133 4.85 -10.47 -16.33
C THR A 133 5.76 -10.84 -15.17
N ILE A 134 5.80 -12.12 -14.79
CA ILE A 134 6.82 -12.62 -13.87
C ILE A 134 8.03 -13.03 -14.73
N GLY A 135 9.11 -12.27 -14.61
CA GLY A 135 10.34 -12.46 -15.39
C GLY A 135 11.32 -13.46 -14.77
N GLY A 136 11.19 -13.71 -13.46
CA GLY A 136 12.02 -14.68 -12.74
C GLY A 136 11.72 -14.68 -11.26
N GLU A 137 12.16 -15.73 -10.57
CA GLU A 137 11.95 -15.89 -9.13
C GLU A 137 13.19 -16.47 -8.47
N SER A 138 13.42 -16.11 -7.21
CA SER A 138 14.47 -16.69 -6.38
C SER A 138 13.91 -17.02 -5.00
N SER A 139 14.49 -18.03 -4.35
CA SER A 139 14.11 -18.42 -2.99
C SER A 139 15.34 -18.45 -2.09
N ASN A 140 15.24 -17.81 -0.93
CA ASN A 140 16.28 -17.77 0.08
C ASN A 140 15.80 -18.48 1.35
N LEU A 141 15.82 -19.83 1.32
CA LEU A 141 15.35 -20.65 2.45
C LEU A 141 16.32 -20.63 3.63
N SER A 142 17.61 -20.36 3.37
CA SER A 142 18.66 -20.32 4.38
C SER A 142 18.64 -19.06 5.23
N LEU A 143 17.85 -18.04 4.84
CA LEU A 143 17.81 -16.73 5.50
C LEU A 143 19.22 -16.14 5.59
N SER A 144 19.91 -16.00 4.46
CA SER A 144 21.34 -15.64 4.38
C SER A 144 21.71 -14.31 5.04
N ARG A 145 20.73 -13.43 5.27
CA ARG A 145 20.86 -12.13 5.96
C ARG A 145 20.24 -12.14 7.36
N GLY A 146 19.90 -13.31 7.90
CA GLY A 146 19.25 -13.48 9.19
C GLY A 146 17.74 -13.22 9.15
N THR A 147 17.12 -13.21 10.34
CA THR A 147 15.68 -12.97 10.54
C THR A 147 15.35 -11.54 10.94
N SER A 148 16.35 -10.68 11.12
CA SER A 148 16.15 -9.27 11.47
C SER A 148 16.80 -8.42 10.39
N LEU A 149 15.97 -7.78 9.58
CA LEU A 149 16.39 -7.04 8.39
C LEU A 149 16.15 -5.54 8.57
N THR A 150 17.00 -4.74 7.96
CA THR A 150 16.79 -3.29 7.79
C THR A 150 16.44 -2.99 6.34
N ARG A 151 16.07 -1.75 6.02
CA ARG A 151 15.92 -1.30 4.63
C ARG A 151 17.19 -1.54 3.79
N LEU A 152 18.37 -1.38 4.39
CA LEU A 152 19.64 -1.70 3.73
C LEU A 152 19.80 -3.21 3.51
N SER A 153 19.40 -4.04 4.48
CA SER A 153 19.40 -5.50 4.34
C SER A 153 18.49 -5.97 3.20
N ILE A 154 17.37 -5.29 2.94
CA ILE A 154 16.51 -5.60 1.77
C ILE A 154 17.27 -5.40 0.46
N GLN A 155 18.02 -4.31 0.30
CA GLN A 155 18.87 -4.12 -0.89
C GLN A 155 19.96 -5.19 -1.01
N GLN A 156 20.51 -5.66 0.13
CA GLN A 156 21.46 -6.78 0.14
C GLN A 156 20.82 -8.11 -0.27
N VAL A 157 19.55 -8.36 0.11
CA VAL A 157 18.78 -9.53 -0.33
C VAL A 157 18.56 -9.49 -1.85
N ILE A 158 18.27 -8.32 -2.42
CA ILE A 158 18.18 -8.14 -3.88
C ILE A 158 19.55 -8.43 -4.53
N SER A 159 20.63 -7.87 -3.98
CA SER A 159 22.00 -8.11 -4.45
C SER A 159 22.38 -9.60 -4.43
N ASP A 160 22.04 -10.33 -3.36
CA ASP A 160 22.28 -11.77 -3.23
C ASP A 160 21.51 -12.57 -4.29
N SER A 161 20.25 -12.18 -4.53
CA SER A 161 19.37 -12.84 -5.50
C SER A 161 19.84 -12.64 -6.94
N ILE A 162 20.36 -11.43 -7.25
CA ILE A 162 20.99 -11.14 -8.54
C ILE A 162 22.26 -11.98 -8.73
N ARG A 163 23.14 -12.01 -7.71
CA ARG A 163 24.36 -12.85 -7.74
C ARG A 163 24.06 -14.35 -7.85
N SER A 164 22.87 -14.76 -7.43
CA SER A 164 22.41 -16.15 -7.47
C SER A 164 21.56 -16.48 -8.70
N GLY A 165 21.44 -15.56 -9.68
CA GLY A 165 20.92 -15.86 -11.02
C GLY A 165 19.76 -14.98 -11.50
N LEU A 166 19.16 -14.13 -10.65
CA LEU A 166 18.24 -13.12 -11.16
C LEU A 166 19.01 -12.07 -11.98
N PRO A 167 18.44 -11.56 -13.09
CA PRO A 167 19.08 -10.49 -13.84
C PRO A 167 19.02 -9.18 -13.05
N ALA A 168 19.93 -8.25 -13.34
CA ALA A 168 19.82 -6.83 -12.97
C ALA A 168 19.13 -6.05 -14.10
N ASP A 169 17.82 -6.25 -14.28
CA ASP A 169 17.03 -5.63 -15.36
C ASP A 169 16.69 -4.18 -15.02
N HIS A 170 17.62 -3.27 -15.33
CA HIS A 170 17.46 -1.84 -15.14
C HIS A 170 16.53 -1.16 -16.17
N ARG A 171 15.97 -1.90 -17.12
CA ARG A 171 15.07 -1.33 -18.15
C ARG A 171 13.62 -1.51 -17.79
N ASN A 172 13.24 -2.74 -17.41
CA ASN A 172 11.85 -3.12 -17.19
C ASN A 172 11.64 -3.88 -15.87
N GLY A 173 12.70 -4.10 -15.09
CA GLY A 173 12.67 -4.92 -13.89
C GLY A 173 12.11 -4.18 -12.68
N VAL A 174 11.21 -4.86 -11.97
CA VAL A 174 10.73 -4.50 -10.63
C VAL A 174 10.97 -5.69 -9.71
N TYR A 175 11.60 -5.47 -8.55
CA TYR A 175 11.95 -6.53 -7.62
C TYR A 175 10.99 -6.53 -6.43
N LEU A 176 10.31 -7.65 -6.20
CA LEU A 176 9.41 -7.80 -5.05
C LEU A 176 10.07 -8.73 -4.02
N VAL A 177 10.48 -8.18 -2.89
CA VAL A 177 11.04 -8.93 -1.76
C VAL A 177 9.91 -9.30 -0.80
N LEU A 178 9.62 -10.59 -0.69
CA LEU A 178 8.51 -11.11 0.09
C LEU A 178 9.05 -11.92 1.26
N THR A 179 8.94 -11.39 2.48
CA THR A 179 9.48 -12.05 3.68
C THR A 179 8.44 -12.96 4.33
N ALA A 180 8.85 -14.21 4.59
CA ALA A 180 8.01 -15.22 5.21
C ALA A 180 7.79 -14.97 6.72
N ALA A 181 6.92 -15.78 7.33
CA ALA A 181 6.72 -15.77 8.77
C ALA A 181 8.03 -15.99 9.56
N GLY A 182 8.24 -15.17 10.59
CA GLY A 182 9.43 -15.24 11.45
C GLY A 182 10.62 -14.40 10.97
N VAL A 183 10.43 -13.56 9.96
CA VAL A 183 11.38 -12.52 9.56
C VAL A 183 10.81 -11.17 9.97
N ASP A 184 11.55 -10.47 10.83
CA ASP A 184 11.25 -9.12 11.28
C ASP A 184 12.05 -8.11 10.44
N VAL A 185 11.39 -7.06 9.99
CA VAL A 185 12.00 -5.99 9.20
C VAL A 185 11.77 -4.70 9.98
N GLN A 186 12.78 -3.84 10.01
CA GLN A 186 12.70 -2.55 10.69
C GLN A 186 11.41 -1.81 10.33
N ASP A 187 10.71 -1.35 11.38
CA ASP A 187 9.42 -0.62 11.32
C ASP A 187 8.20 -1.43 10.84
N PHE A 188 8.38 -2.72 10.50
CA PHE A 188 7.28 -3.63 10.21
C PHE A 188 6.31 -3.70 11.39
N CYS A 189 5.01 -3.70 11.11
CA CYS A 189 3.96 -3.76 12.12
C CYS A 189 3.88 -2.56 13.07
N ARG A 190 4.66 -1.50 12.84
CA ARG A 190 4.65 -0.28 13.64
C ARG A 190 4.34 0.94 12.81
N ALA A 191 5.10 1.11 11.73
CA ALA A 191 4.92 2.23 10.81
C ALA A 191 4.45 1.75 9.43
N VAL A 192 4.86 0.54 9.01
CA VAL A 192 4.60 0.07 7.65
C VAL A 192 4.29 -1.43 7.59
N CYS A 193 3.58 -1.83 6.54
CA CYS A 193 3.30 -3.22 6.17
C CYS A 193 4.13 -3.70 4.97
N GLY A 194 4.57 -2.73 4.17
CA GLY A 194 5.49 -2.85 3.06
C GLY A 194 6.20 -1.52 2.85
N PHE A 195 7.10 -1.44 1.88
CA PHE A 195 7.52 -0.15 1.33
C PHE A 195 8.10 -0.39 -0.06
N HIS A 196 8.05 0.63 -0.89
CA HIS A 196 8.76 0.66 -2.16
C HIS A 196 9.93 1.66 -2.13
N TYR A 197 10.97 1.39 -2.90
CA TYR A 197 12.13 2.26 -3.08
C TYR A 197 12.93 1.86 -4.32
N PHE A 198 14.14 2.38 -4.48
CA PHE A 198 15.08 1.96 -5.51
C PHE A 198 16.43 1.56 -4.92
N THR A 199 17.10 0.61 -5.53
CA THR A 199 18.44 0.21 -5.09
C THR A 199 19.47 1.29 -5.38
N PHE A 200 20.50 1.38 -4.55
CA PHE A 200 21.66 2.21 -4.88
C PHE A 200 22.53 1.53 -5.95
N PRO A 201 23.05 2.27 -6.95
CA PRO A 201 24.00 1.71 -7.91
C PRO A 201 25.22 1.04 -7.25
N SER A 202 25.65 1.52 -6.09
CA SER A 202 26.73 0.91 -5.31
C SER A 202 26.40 -0.48 -4.74
N MET A 203 25.12 -0.85 -4.65
CA MET A 203 24.66 -2.12 -4.08
C MET A 203 24.47 -3.23 -5.13
N VAL A 204 23.98 -2.85 -6.32
CA VAL A 204 23.59 -3.82 -7.37
C VAL A 204 24.00 -3.40 -8.79
N GLY A 205 24.82 -2.36 -8.93
CA GLY A 205 25.30 -1.84 -10.21
C GLY A 205 24.33 -0.90 -10.94
N HIS A 206 23.06 -0.85 -10.51
CA HIS A 206 22.00 -0.07 -11.14
C HIS A 206 21.02 0.49 -10.11
N THR A 207 20.27 1.51 -10.52
CA THR A 207 19.06 1.96 -9.83
C THR A 207 17.90 1.08 -10.27
N LEU A 208 17.48 0.14 -9.42
CA LEU A 208 16.42 -0.82 -9.70
C LEU A 208 15.23 -0.52 -8.78
N PRO A 209 14.03 -0.26 -9.34
CA PRO A 209 12.82 -0.13 -8.54
C PRO A 209 12.50 -1.45 -7.82
N TYR A 210 12.14 -1.38 -6.53
CA TYR A 210 11.78 -2.53 -5.74
C TYR A 210 10.70 -2.21 -4.71
N ALA A 211 10.00 -3.24 -4.25
CA ALA A 211 9.17 -3.18 -3.07
C ALA A 211 9.45 -4.35 -2.14
N TRP A 212 9.28 -4.13 -0.85
CA TRP A 212 9.28 -5.16 0.18
C TRP A 212 7.92 -5.26 0.83
N ILE A 213 7.46 -6.48 1.11
CA ILE A 213 6.20 -6.75 1.80
C ILE A 213 6.43 -7.84 2.87
N GLY A 214 5.93 -7.59 4.08
CA GLY A 214 6.06 -8.49 5.23
C GLY A 214 4.84 -9.39 5.47
N TYR A 215 5.07 -10.63 5.90
CA TYR A 215 4.00 -11.54 6.33
C TYR A 215 3.54 -11.25 7.77
N SER A 216 2.36 -10.66 7.93
CA SER A 216 1.90 -10.07 9.20
C SER A 216 1.17 -11.04 10.15
N ALA A 217 0.73 -12.22 9.68
CA ALA A 217 -0.25 -13.04 10.41
C ALA A 217 0.13 -13.40 11.85
N ARG A 218 1.42 -13.46 12.17
CA ARG A 218 1.91 -13.77 13.52
C ARG A 218 2.29 -12.55 14.36
N GLN A 219 2.60 -11.42 13.73
CA GLN A 219 3.19 -10.25 14.40
C GLN A 219 2.18 -9.13 14.61
N CYS A 220 1.36 -8.83 13.59
CA CYS A 220 0.38 -7.76 13.62
C CYS A 220 -0.78 -7.96 12.60
N PRO A 221 -1.49 -9.11 12.65
CA PRO A 221 -2.55 -9.37 11.69
C PRO A 221 -3.62 -8.26 11.68
N ASP A 222 -3.90 -7.66 12.84
CA ASP A 222 -4.89 -6.60 13.02
C ASP A 222 -4.50 -5.23 12.42
N VAL A 223 -3.23 -5.07 12.03
CA VAL A 223 -2.73 -3.87 11.35
C VAL A 223 -2.56 -4.17 9.87
N CYS A 224 -1.70 -5.14 9.54
CA CYS A 224 -1.24 -5.37 8.17
C CYS A 224 -2.00 -6.49 7.44
N ALA A 225 -3.04 -7.06 8.05
CA ALA A 225 -4.01 -7.92 7.38
C ALA A 225 -5.45 -7.45 7.62
N TYR A 226 -5.64 -6.17 7.97
CA TYR A 226 -6.96 -5.55 7.97
C TYR A 226 -7.57 -5.64 6.56
N PRO A 227 -8.87 -5.98 6.42
CA PRO A 227 -9.87 -6.21 7.46
C PRO A 227 -10.05 -7.68 7.86
N PHE A 228 -9.15 -8.60 7.46
CA PHE A 228 -9.22 -10.03 7.79
C PHE A 228 -8.83 -10.36 9.23
N ALA A 229 -8.14 -9.43 9.88
CA ALA A 229 -8.05 -9.33 11.32
C ALA A 229 -8.27 -7.86 11.70
N ILE A 230 -8.89 -7.64 12.85
CA ILE A 230 -9.25 -6.30 13.32
C ILE A 230 -8.73 -6.10 14.75
N PRO A 231 -8.37 -4.86 15.12
CA PRO A 231 -7.95 -4.56 16.48
C PRO A 231 -9.04 -4.91 17.50
N ALA A 232 -8.63 -5.36 18.69
CA ALA A 232 -9.57 -5.81 19.72
C ALA A 232 -10.61 -4.74 20.12
N TYR A 233 -10.24 -3.46 20.07
CA TYR A 233 -11.16 -2.35 20.38
C TYR A 233 -12.30 -2.20 19.36
N MET A 234 -12.14 -2.69 18.12
CA MET A 234 -13.16 -2.65 17.07
C MET A 234 -14.18 -3.78 17.17
N GLY A 235 -13.89 -4.86 17.92
CA GLY A 235 -14.68 -6.09 17.95
C GLY A 235 -16.13 -5.95 18.45
N ARG A 236 -16.49 -4.81 19.06
CA ARG A 236 -17.88 -4.48 19.42
C ARG A 236 -18.68 -3.85 18.28
N ALA A 237 -18.00 -3.17 17.36
CA ALA A 237 -18.62 -2.40 16.28
C ALA A 237 -18.61 -3.16 14.94
N THR A 238 -17.62 -4.04 14.73
CA THR A 238 -17.48 -4.83 13.50
C THR A 238 -16.79 -6.16 13.77
N THR A 239 -16.85 -7.07 12.80
CA THR A 239 -16.20 -8.39 12.83
C THR A 239 -15.17 -8.50 11.72
N ALA A 240 -14.09 -9.24 11.97
CA ALA A 240 -13.09 -9.54 10.96
C ALA A 240 -13.71 -10.21 9.72
N MET A 241 -13.25 -9.78 8.55
CA MET A 241 -13.66 -10.36 7.28
C MET A 241 -13.04 -11.74 7.08
N ARG A 242 -13.73 -12.61 6.34
CA ARG A 242 -13.23 -13.92 5.96
C ARG A 242 -12.36 -13.80 4.71
N PRO A 243 -11.08 -14.23 4.77
CA PRO A 243 -10.15 -14.11 3.64
C PRO A 243 -10.60 -14.96 2.44
N PRO A 244 -10.55 -14.42 1.20
CA PRO A 244 -10.99 -15.13 0.00
C PRO A 244 -10.11 -16.32 -0.37
N ASN A 245 -8.82 -16.30 0.01
CA ASN A 245 -7.88 -17.39 -0.27
C ASN A 245 -7.55 -18.25 0.98
N GLY A 246 -8.20 -17.96 2.11
CA GLY A 246 -8.14 -18.77 3.32
C GLY A 246 -6.90 -18.56 4.21
N ASP A 247 -6.01 -17.64 3.85
CA ASP A 247 -4.81 -17.32 4.63
C ASP A 247 -4.82 -15.83 4.96
N VAL A 248 -5.12 -15.49 6.22
CA VAL A 248 -5.20 -14.10 6.70
C VAL A 248 -3.93 -13.31 6.36
N GLY A 249 -2.76 -13.91 6.51
CA GLY A 249 -1.50 -13.24 6.23
C GLY A 249 -1.29 -12.97 4.75
N VAL A 250 -1.49 -13.97 3.91
CA VAL A 250 -1.30 -13.81 2.46
C VAL A 250 -2.37 -12.94 1.83
N ASP A 251 -3.63 -13.08 2.22
CA ASP A 251 -4.70 -12.22 1.73
C ASP A 251 -4.47 -10.76 2.16
N GLY A 252 -3.94 -10.52 3.37
CA GLY A 252 -3.45 -9.20 3.79
C GLY A 252 -2.28 -8.70 2.93
N MET A 253 -1.27 -9.53 2.72
CA MET A 253 -0.13 -9.21 1.85
C MET A 253 -0.56 -8.88 0.43
N VAL A 254 -1.61 -9.50 -0.12
CA VAL A 254 -2.10 -9.17 -1.46
C VAL A 254 -2.54 -7.71 -1.54
N SER A 255 -3.24 -7.18 -0.53
CA SER A 255 -3.60 -5.76 -0.51
C SER A 255 -2.38 -4.86 -0.39
N VAL A 256 -1.38 -5.23 0.43
CA VAL A 256 -0.13 -4.48 0.55
C VAL A 256 0.69 -4.54 -0.75
N ILE A 257 0.75 -5.67 -1.43
CA ILE A 257 1.41 -5.78 -2.74
C ILE A 257 0.70 -4.88 -3.75
N ALA A 258 -0.63 -4.84 -3.74
CA ALA A 258 -1.41 -3.96 -4.61
C ALA A 258 -1.05 -2.49 -4.35
N HIS A 259 -1.05 -2.08 -3.08
CA HIS A 259 -0.67 -0.75 -2.62
C HIS A 259 0.73 -0.36 -3.11
N GLU A 260 1.75 -1.14 -2.71
CA GLU A 260 3.15 -0.83 -3.01
C GLU A 260 3.46 -0.86 -4.50
N LEU A 261 2.83 -1.77 -5.25
CA LEU A 261 3.06 -1.88 -6.69
C LEU A 261 2.38 -0.74 -7.45
N ALA A 262 1.20 -0.26 -7.00
CA ALA A 262 0.55 0.91 -7.60
C ALA A 262 1.42 2.16 -7.42
N GLU A 263 1.89 2.38 -6.21
CA GLU A 263 2.77 3.49 -5.83
C GLU A 263 4.12 3.44 -6.55
N LEU A 264 4.81 2.30 -6.50
CA LEU A 264 6.05 2.09 -7.25
C LEU A 264 5.88 2.29 -8.75
N SER A 265 4.71 1.97 -9.31
CA SER A 265 4.46 2.17 -10.74
C SER A 265 4.26 3.63 -11.11
N THR A 266 3.65 4.42 -10.21
CA THR A 266 3.45 5.85 -10.39
C THR A 266 4.60 6.71 -9.89
N ASN A 267 5.47 6.17 -9.04
CA ASN A 267 6.55 6.89 -8.39
C ASN A 267 7.83 6.05 -8.15
N PRO A 268 8.39 5.37 -9.18
CA PRO A 268 9.49 4.42 -9.02
C PRO A 268 10.77 4.98 -8.41
N LEU A 269 10.99 6.30 -8.52
CA LEU A 269 12.19 6.99 -8.03
C LEU A 269 11.88 8.03 -6.94
N VAL A 270 10.67 8.00 -6.37
CA VAL A 270 10.22 8.89 -5.28
C VAL A 270 10.29 10.37 -5.69
N ASN A 271 9.97 10.68 -6.95
CA ASN A 271 9.98 12.02 -7.52
C ASN A 271 8.95 12.26 -8.65
N ALA A 272 7.88 11.46 -8.75
CA ALA A 272 6.85 11.54 -9.78
C ALA A 272 5.48 11.91 -9.20
N TRP A 273 4.62 10.98 -8.79
CA TRP A 273 3.27 11.30 -8.32
C TRP A 273 3.13 11.20 -6.80
N TYR A 274 2.93 12.34 -6.12
CA TYR A 274 2.61 12.40 -4.69
C TYR A 274 1.94 13.73 -4.31
N ALA A 275 1.27 13.75 -3.16
CA ALA A 275 0.55 14.90 -2.65
C ALA A 275 1.48 15.88 -1.93
N GLY A 276 1.27 17.17 -2.18
CA GLY A 276 2.08 18.25 -1.59
C GLY A 276 3.39 18.50 -2.35
N ASP A 277 4.22 19.39 -1.79
CA ASP A 277 5.48 19.85 -2.39
C ASP A 277 6.73 19.28 -1.70
N ASP A 278 6.57 18.61 -0.55
CA ASP A 278 7.66 18.08 0.25
C ASP A 278 7.90 16.59 -0.09
N PRO A 279 9.06 16.23 -0.68
CA PRO A 279 9.38 14.85 -1.02
C PRO A 279 9.84 14.01 0.18
N THR A 280 9.95 14.57 1.40
CA THR A 280 10.50 13.85 2.55
C THR A 280 9.56 12.82 3.15
N SER A 281 8.25 12.96 2.92
CA SER A 281 7.22 11.99 3.31
C SER A 281 6.04 12.09 2.33
N PRO A 282 6.22 11.68 1.07
CA PRO A 282 5.21 11.82 0.04
C PRO A 282 3.99 10.96 0.40
N THR A 283 2.81 11.56 0.45
CA THR A 283 1.55 10.81 0.49
C THR A 283 1.17 10.46 -0.94
N GLU A 284 1.17 9.18 -1.27
CA GLU A 284 1.00 8.69 -2.64
C GLU A 284 -0.42 8.19 -2.92
N ILE A 285 -0.60 7.57 -4.08
CA ILE A 285 -1.93 7.29 -4.63
C ILE A 285 -2.68 6.20 -3.86
N ALA A 286 -1.98 5.29 -3.18
CA ALA A 286 -2.58 4.24 -2.39
C ALA A 286 -2.71 4.66 -0.92
N ASP A 287 -1.76 5.42 -0.38
CA ASP A 287 -1.86 6.06 0.94
C ASP A 287 -3.19 6.81 1.14
N LEU A 288 -3.61 7.60 0.15
CA LEU A 288 -4.85 8.38 0.19
C LEU A 288 -6.12 7.55 0.37
N CYS A 289 -6.04 6.24 0.11
CA CYS A 289 -7.16 5.31 0.05
C CYS A 289 -7.01 4.11 0.97
N GLU A 290 -6.07 4.19 1.92
CA GLU A 290 -5.85 3.15 2.90
C GLU A 290 -7.16 2.79 3.62
N GLY A 291 -7.47 1.49 3.65
CA GLY A 291 -8.67 0.97 4.30
C GLY A 291 -9.99 1.15 3.53
N VAL A 292 -9.99 1.76 2.34
CA VAL A 292 -11.18 1.89 1.48
C VAL A 292 -11.24 0.72 0.50
N TYR A 293 -12.21 -0.17 0.62
CA TYR A 293 -12.35 -1.36 -0.24
C TYR A 293 -13.61 -1.36 -1.11
N GLY A 294 -14.50 -0.40 -0.90
CA GLY A 294 -15.81 -0.35 -1.56
C GLY A 294 -16.57 0.93 -1.28
N SER A 295 -17.73 1.08 -1.93
CA SER A 295 -18.57 2.26 -1.74
C SER A 295 -19.06 2.41 -0.30
N GLY A 296 -19.05 3.64 0.21
CA GLY A 296 -19.27 3.98 1.61
C GLY A 296 -18.08 3.68 2.53
N GLY A 297 -16.90 3.38 1.97
CA GLY A 297 -15.66 3.21 2.72
C GLY A 297 -15.02 4.55 3.13
N GLY A 298 -14.01 4.46 4.00
CA GLY A 298 -13.28 5.59 4.59
C GLY A 298 -13.74 5.94 6.00
N GLY A 299 -12.96 6.76 6.73
CA GLY A 299 -13.24 7.11 8.12
C GLY A 299 -13.31 5.91 9.08
N GLY A 300 -12.59 4.82 8.77
CA GLY A 300 -12.62 3.55 9.52
C GLY A 300 -13.62 2.51 9.04
N TYR A 301 -14.42 2.81 8.00
CA TYR A 301 -15.31 1.85 7.34
C TYR A 301 -14.64 1.26 6.09
N THR A 302 -14.73 -0.06 5.92
CA THR A 302 -14.17 -0.75 4.74
C THR A 302 -14.95 -0.45 3.45
N GLY A 303 -16.20 -0.02 3.57
CA GLY A 303 -17.14 0.07 2.45
C GLY A 303 -17.77 -1.26 2.07
N GLN A 304 -18.64 -1.22 1.06
CA GLN A 304 -19.42 -2.35 0.57
C GLN A 304 -18.59 -3.28 -0.31
N VAL A 305 -18.51 -4.55 0.08
CA VAL A 305 -17.74 -5.59 -0.62
C VAL A 305 -18.61 -6.82 -0.84
N ALA A 306 -18.29 -7.60 -1.87
CA ALA A 306 -19.03 -8.82 -2.19
C ALA A 306 -18.68 -9.94 -1.21
N SER A 307 -19.58 -10.91 -1.08
CA SER A 307 -19.34 -12.16 -0.35
C SER A 307 -19.67 -13.34 -1.24
N ASP A 308 -18.85 -14.39 -1.19
CA ASP A 308 -19.15 -15.64 -1.88
C ASP A 308 -20.05 -16.56 -1.04
N GLY A 309 -20.43 -17.71 -1.62
CA GLY A 309 -21.31 -18.69 -0.96
C GLY A 309 -20.73 -19.32 0.32
N ALA A 310 -19.42 -19.19 0.57
CA ALA A 310 -18.77 -19.61 1.82
C ALA A 310 -18.62 -18.46 2.84
N GLY A 311 -19.14 -17.28 2.52
CA GLY A 311 -19.04 -16.08 3.35
C GLY A 311 -17.68 -15.37 3.24
N ARG A 312 -16.85 -15.69 2.25
CA ARG A 312 -15.55 -15.02 2.05
C ARG A 312 -15.75 -13.70 1.32
N GLN A 313 -15.10 -12.65 1.80
CA GLN A 313 -15.29 -11.29 1.29
C GLN A 313 -14.21 -10.90 0.28
N PHE A 314 -14.61 -10.18 -0.77
CA PHE A 314 -13.74 -9.77 -1.87
C PHE A 314 -14.34 -8.55 -2.59
N ASN A 315 -13.51 -7.80 -3.31
CA ASN A 315 -13.97 -6.70 -4.16
C ASN A 315 -13.52 -6.82 -5.63
N VAL A 316 -12.60 -7.74 -5.93
CA VAL A 316 -12.15 -8.02 -7.30
C VAL A 316 -11.96 -9.52 -7.55
N ASN A 317 -12.26 -9.94 -8.78
CA ASN A 317 -11.95 -11.26 -9.30
C ASN A 317 -10.58 -11.24 -9.99
N GLY A 318 -9.87 -12.34 -9.89
CA GLY A 318 -8.64 -12.57 -10.64
C GLY A 318 -8.66 -13.89 -11.37
N ARG A 319 -7.51 -14.21 -11.97
CA ARG A 319 -7.34 -15.38 -12.82
C ARG A 319 -7.61 -16.68 -12.06
N LYS A 320 -7.97 -17.73 -12.81
CA LYS A 320 -8.23 -19.08 -12.28
C LYS A 320 -9.30 -19.11 -11.17
N GLY A 321 -10.25 -18.16 -11.19
CA GLY A 321 -11.33 -18.08 -10.20
C GLY A 321 -10.88 -17.59 -8.83
N ARG A 322 -9.65 -17.06 -8.70
CA ARG A 322 -9.19 -16.39 -7.49
C ARG A 322 -10.01 -15.13 -7.24
N LYS A 323 -10.15 -14.79 -5.97
CA LYS A 323 -10.82 -13.57 -5.50
C LYS A 323 -9.87 -12.86 -4.56
N PHE A 324 -9.92 -11.53 -4.58
CA PHE A 324 -9.05 -10.71 -3.75
C PHE A 324 -9.83 -9.55 -3.16
N LEU A 325 -9.38 -9.11 -2.00
CA LEU A 325 -9.83 -7.87 -1.38
C LEU A 325 -8.61 -6.95 -1.33
N ILE A 326 -8.65 -5.89 -2.13
CA ILE A 326 -7.57 -4.92 -2.24
C ILE A 326 -8.12 -3.52 -2.04
N GLN A 327 -7.39 -2.66 -1.36
CA GLN A 327 -7.82 -1.28 -1.20
C GLN A 327 -7.98 -0.58 -2.56
N TRP A 328 -8.83 0.43 -2.61
CA TRP A 328 -8.94 1.34 -3.74
C TRP A 328 -7.67 2.21 -3.84
N VAL A 329 -7.53 2.88 -4.98
CA VAL A 329 -6.46 3.85 -5.23
C VAL A 329 -7.07 5.17 -5.64
N TRP A 330 -6.35 6.27 -5.40
CA TRP A 330 -6.81 7.59 -5.76
C TRP A 330 -6.95 7.71 -7.28
N SER A 331 -8.12 8.15 -7.74
CA SER A 331 -8.32 8.48 -9.14
C SER A 331 -8.03 9.97 -9.36
N PRO A 332 -7.08 10.32 -10.24
CA PRO A 332 -6.78 11.72 -10.53
C PRO A 332 -7.91 12.40 -11.32
N VAL A 333 -8.78 11.60 -11.96
CA VAL A 333 -9.95 12.06 -12.71
C VAL A 333 -11.12 12.36 -11.79
N LEU A 334 -11.41 11.43 -10.85
CA LEU A 334 -12.54 11.58 -9.93
C LEU A 334 -12.20 12.42 -8.70
N ARG A 335 -10.91 12.62 -8.41
CA ARG A 335 -10.41 13.25 -7.17
C ARG A 335 -11.03 12.60 -5.93
N ALA A 336 -11.02 11.28 -5.93
CA ALA A 336 -11.56 10.41 -4.89
C ALA A 336 -10.91 9.03 -5.00
N CYS A 337 -11.02 8.23 -3.93
CA CYS A 337 -10.69 6.81 -4.00
C CYS A 337 -11.67 6.10 -4.93
N ALA A 338 -11.14 5.25 -5.81
CA ALA A 338 -11.94 4.55 -6.80
C ALA A 338 -11.52 3.09 -6.93
N GLY A 339 -12.52 2.23 -7.15
CA GLY A 339 -12.32 0.85 -7.51
C GLY A 339 -13.50 0.32 -8.35
N PRO A 340 -13.31 -0.82 -9.01
CA PRO A 340 -14.25 -1.33 -10.00
C PRO A 340 -15.57 -1.84 -9.39
N ASN A 341 -15.62 -2.07 -8.08
CA ASN A 341 -16.83 -2.43 -7.34
C ASN A 341 -17.61 -1.22 -6.82
N ALA A 342 -17.30 0.00 -7.27
CA ALA A 342 -18.05 1.19 -6.88
C ALA A 342 -19.53 1.07 -7.31
N VAL A 343 -20.43 1.37 -6.37
CA VAL A 343 -21.87 1.39 -6.56
C VAL A 343 -22.28 2.86 -6.72
N ASN A 344 -22.93 3.18 -7.84
CA ASN A 344 -23.47 4.52 -8.12
C ASN A 344 -24.65 4.87 -7.21
#